data_AF-A0A5J4WWX5-F1
#
_entry.id   AF-A0A5J4WWX5-F1
#
_cell.length_a   1.000
_cell.length_b   1.000
_cell.length_c   1.000
_cell.angle_alpha   90.00
_cell.angle_beta   90.00
_cell.angle_gamma   90.00
#
_symmetry.space_group_name_H-M   'P 1'
#
loop_
_entity.id
_entity.type
_entity.pdbx_description
1 polymer ?
#
loop_
_entity_poly.entity_id
_entity_poly.type
_entity_poly.pdbx_seq_one_letter_code
_entity_poly.pdbx_strand_id
1 'polypeptide(L)'
;MWKYGHFQRVLHQREIRTFQNIPLSHVADFCLQFLKDARATTCLENPCYQDMQVTTCGRNFPDMPMNTLDQQFFQLQLNASNLDLLFEAIDEFEDALTTPRNIATRRLNPHTDLTSFLITLQSERNSNGALIFDGLYTQNQNTSVELRGAPIYQ
;
A
#
# COMPACT_ATOMS: atom_id res chain seq x y z
N MET A 1 -8.73 10.51 9.90
CA MET A 1 -8.65 11.32 8.64
C MET A 1 -7.64 10.62 7.75
N TRP A 2 -7.98 10.28 6.50
CA TRP A 2 -7.06 9.58 5.60
C TRP A 2 -5.96 10.53 5.11
N LYS A 3 -4.69 10.09 5.16
CA LYS A 3 -3.57 10.84 4.57
C LYS A 3 -3.03 10.04 3.38
N TYR A 4 -3.15 10.63 2.21
CA TYR A 4 -2.73 10.02 0.95
C TYR A 4 -1.29 10.42 0.63
N GLY A 5 -0.44 9.43 0.37
CA GLY A 5 0.86 9.64 -0.27
C GLY A 5 0.82 9.05 -1.66
N HIS A 6 1.02 9.86 -2.70
CA HIS A 6 1.15 9.36 -4.07
C HIS A 6 2.60 8.95 -4.31
N PHE A 7 2.84 7.65 -4.47
CA PHE A 7 4.17 7.13 -4.73
C PHE A 7 4.23 6.64 -6.18
N GLN A 8 5.06 7.29 -6.99
CA GLN A 8 5.25 6.87 -8.38
C GLN A 8 6.29 5.76 -8.45
N ARG A 9 5.96 4.72 -9.21
CA ARG A 9 6.89 3.64 -9.56
C ARG A 9 8.05 4.24 -10.36
N VAL A 10 9.28 4.10 -9.86
CA VAL A 10 10.48 4.37 -10.66
C VAL A 10 10.84 3.09 -11.41
N LEU A 11 10.51 3.06 -12.71
CA LEU A 11 10.88 1.94 -13.58
C LEU A 11 12.41 1.81 -13.60
N HIS A 12 12.92 0.57 -13.45
CA HIS A 12 14.34 0.17 -13.52
C HIS A 12 15.19 0.24 -12.23
N GLN A 13 14.62 0.51 -11.06
CA GLN A 13 15.38 0.37 -9.80
C GLN A 13 15.21 -1.01 -9.17
N ARG A 14 16.32 -1.59 -8.67
CA ARG A 14 16.33 -2.86 -7.92
C ARG A 14 15.68 -2.75 -6.53
N GLU A 15 15.51 -1.54 -6.04
CA GLU A 15 14.90 -1.20 -4.76
C GLU A 15 14.20 0.16 -4.93
N ILE A 16 12.93 0.27 -4.53
CA ILE A 16 12.26 1.55 -4.39
C ILE A 16 12.62 2.11 -3.01
N ARG A 17 13.20 3.31 -2.97
CA ARG A 17 13.30 4.14 -1.78
C ARG A 17 12.86 5.54 -2.15
N THR A 18 11.66 5.89 -1.71
CA THR A 18 11.06 7.18 -2.00
C THR A 18 10.50 7.76 -0.73
N PHE A 19 10.67 9.07 -0.53
CA PHE A 19 10.12 9.74 0.64
C PHE A 19 9.29 10.94 0.22
N GLN A 20 8.30 11.26 1.04
CA GLN A 20 7.50 12.46 0.92
C GLN A 20 7.48 13.18 2.27
N ASN A 21 7.69 14.49 2.24
CA ASN A 21 7.58 15.33 3.42
C ASN A 21 6.17 15.89 3.48
N ILE A 22 5.34 15.32 4.35
CA ILE A 22 3.94 15.71 4.50
C ILE A 22 3.62 16.05 5.96
N PRO A 23 2.74 17.04 6.23
CA PRO A 23 2.30 17.32 7.58
C PRO A 23 1.40 16.19 8.09
N LEU A 24 1.88 15.50 9.12
CA LEU A 24 1.14 14.43 9.80
C LEU A 24 0.47 15.00 11.06
N SER A 25 -0.77 14.59 11.28
CA SER A 25 -1.55 14.82 12.50
C SER A 25 -2.86 14.06 12.39
N HIS A 26 -3.26 13.38 13.47
CA HIS A 26 -4.47 12.55 13.52
C HIS A 26 -4.55 11.52 12.38
N VAL A 27 -3.44 10.82 12.15
CA VAL A 27 -3.27 9.83 11.07
C VAL A 27 -3.78 8.49 11.53
N ALA A 28 -4.78 7.95 10.84
CA ALA A 28 -5.32 6.62 11.11
C ALA A 28 -4.62 5.54 10.28
N ASP A 29 -4.34 5.85 9.01
CA ASP A 29 -3.82 4.92 8.01
C ASP A 29 -2.93 5.65 7.00
N PHE A 30 -1.99 4.91 6.42
CA PHE A 30 -1.27 5.27 5.21
C PHE A 30 -1.85 4.52 4.02
N CYS A 31 -2.24 5.25 2.98
CA CYS A 31 -2.75 4.66 1.74
C CYS A 31 -1.75 4.90 0.61
N LEU A 32 -1.33 3.83 -0.06
CA LEU A 32 -0.34 3.86 -1.14
C LEU A 32 -1.01 3.47 -2.46
N GLN A 33 -0.84 4.34 -3.45
CA GLN A 33 -1.37 4.17 -4.79
C GLN A 33 -0.22 4.10 -5.78
N PHE A 34 -0.21 3.06 -6.63
CA PHE A 34 0.78 2.86 -7.66
C PHE A 34 0.09 2.97 -9.03
N LEU A 35 0.26 4.13 -9.67
CA LEU A 35 -0.24 4.35 -11.02
C LEU A 35 0.50 3.43 -12.00
N LYS A 36 -0.26 2.83 -12.92
CA LYS A 36 0.29 1.99 -14.00
C LYS A 36 1.33 2.73 -14.85
N ASP A 37 1.03 3.98 -15.22
CA ASP A 37 1.94 4.88 -15.91
C ASP A 37 1.65 6.34 -15.53
N ALA A 38 2.53 7.26 -15.92
CA ALA A 38 2.46 8.68 -15.54
C ALA A 38 1.22 9.42 -16.06
N ARG A 39 0.48 8.85 -17.03
CA ARG A 39 -0.74 9.42 -17.61
C ARG A 39 -2.01 8.72 -17.10
N ALA A 40 -1.86 7.60 -16.39
CA ALA A 40 -2.98 6.92 -15.77
C ALA A 40 -3.43 7.69 -14.52
N THR A 41 -4.75 7.87 -14.34
CA THR A 41 -5.34 8.54 -13.17
C THR A 41 -6.10 7.56 -12.27
N THR A 42 -6.66 6.49 -12.86
CA THR A 42 -7.51 5.52 -12.17
C THR A 42 -7.01 4.09 -12.27
N CYS A 43 -6.02 3.79 -13.13
CA CYS A 43 -5.48 2.45 -13.28
C CYS A 43 -4.37 2.20 -12.26
N LEU A 44 -4.73 1.55 -11.16
CA LEU A 44 -3.84 1.19 -10.07
C LEU A 44 -3.52 -0.31 -10.14
N GLU A 45 -2.25 -0.67 -9.97
CA GLU A 45 -1.82 -2.07 -10.06
C GLU A 45 -0.86 -2.42 -8.92
N ASN A 46 -0.92 -3.68 -8.44
CA ASN A 46 0.04 -4.16 -7.44
C ASN A 46 1.46 -4.14 -8.02
N PRO A 47 2.38 -3.35 -7.44
CA PRO A 47 3.77 -3.30 -7.92
C PRO A 47 4.55 -4.58 -7.65
N CYS A 48 3.99 -5.54 -6.89
CA CYS A 48 4.59 -6.82 -6.52
C CYS A 48 5.95 -6.63 -5.83
N TYR A 49 5.94 -6.03 -4.63
CA TYR A 49 7.15 -5.76 -3.86
C TYR A 49 7.42 -6.84 -2.82
N GLN A 50 8.70 -7.19 -2.68
CA GLN A 50 9.25 -7.87 -1.51
C GLN A 50 9.82 -6.84 -0.53
N ASP A 51 9.92 -7.22 0.73
CA ASP A 51 10.46 -6.39 1.82
C ASP A 51 9.82 -4.99 1.93
N MET A 52 8.52 -4.91 1.61
CA MET A 52 7.78 -3.67 1.55
C MET A 52 7.46 -3.13 2.94
N GLN A 53 7.74 -1.85 3.17
CA GLN A 53 7.46 -1.18 4.44
C GLN A 53 7.40 0.34 4.28
N VAL A 54 6.61 1.00 5.14
CA VAL A 54 6.62 2.45 5.29
C VAL A 54 7.28 2.83 6.61
N THR A 55 8.20 3.79 6.59
CA THR A 55 8.87 4.32 7.77
C THR A 55 8.55 5.80 7.96
N THR A 56 8.12 6.19 9.16
CA THR A 56 7.91 7.59 9.54
C THR A 56 8.11 7.77 11.04
N CYS A 57 8.66 8.91 11.46
CA CYS A 57 8.98 9.20 12.88
C CYS A 57 9.73 8.08 13.62
N GLY A 58 10.60 7.33 12.93
CA GLY A 58 11.32 6.19 13.50
C GLY A 58 10.47 4.94 13.77
N ARG A 59 9.22 4.89 13.28
CA ARG A 59 8.34 3.72 13.31
C ARG A 59 8.13 3.14 11.93
N ASN A 60 7.87 1.84 11.87
CA ASN A 60 7.65 1.09 10.65
C ASN A 60 6.21 0.58 10.57
N PHE A 61 5.65 0.56 9.37
CA PHE A 61 4.30 0.09 9.08
C PHE A 61 4.33 -0.84 7.86
N PRO A 62 3.94 -2.12 7.99
CA PRO A 62 3.79 -2.84 9.26
C PRO A 62 5.15 -2.97 10.00
N ASP A 63 5.20 -3.47 11.24
CA ASP A 63 6.45 -3.54 12.03
C ASP A 63 7.53 -4.42 11.37
N MET A 64 7.11 -5.52 10.73
CA MET A 64 7.96 -6.40 9.94
C MET A 64 7.78 -6.09 8.45
N PRO A 65 8.84 -6.11 7.63
CA PRO A 65 8.70 -5.93 6.19
C PRO A 65 7.89 -7.10 5.61
N MET A 66 7.03 -6.80 4.63
CA MET A 66 6.10 -7.79 4.07
C MET A 66 6.22 -7.88 2.56
N ASN A 67 5.95 -9.07 2.00
CA ASN A 67 5.85 -9.23 0.55
C ASN A 67 4.39 -9.05 0.12
N THR A 68 4.15 -8.27 -0.93
CA THR A 68 2.78 -7.90 -1.35
C THR A 68 2.00 -9.06 -2.00
N LEU A 69 2.65 -10.21 -2.22
CA LEU A 69 2.04 -11.44 -2.73
C LEU A 69 1.80 -12.49 -1.64
N ASP A 70 2.28 -12.28 -0.42
CA ASP A 70 2.15 -13.26 0.66
C ASP A 70 0.76 -13.21 1.30
N GLN A 71 0.31 -14.36 1.80
CA GLN A 71 -0.98 -14.50 2.48
C GLN A 71 -1.13 -13.53 3.68
N GLN A 72 -0.04 -13.25 4.40
CA GLN A 72 -0.05 -12.30 5.52
C GLN A 72 -0.39 -10.88 5.06
N PHE A 73 0.14 -10.46 3.92
CA PHE A 73 -0.16 -9.16 3.34
C PHE A 73 -1.61 -9.10 2.85
N PHE A 74 -2.10 -10.17 2.23
CA PHE A 74 -3.50 -10.27 1.84
C PHE A 74 -4.45 -10.12 3.04
N GLN A 75 -4.19 -10.83 4.13
CA GLN A 75 -4.97 -10.69 5.37
C GLN A 75 -4.89 -9.27 5.95
N LEU A 76 -3.72 -8.64 5.91
CA LEU A 76 -3.57 -7.24 6.34
C LEU A 76 -4.48 -6.31 5.54
N GLN A 77 -4.59 -6.50 4.22
CA GLN A 77 -5.48 -5.69 3.39
C GLN A 77 -6.95 -5.98 3.67
N LEU A 78 -7.35 -7.24 3.86
CA LEU A 78 -8.72 -7.58 4.27
C LEU A 78 -9.10 -6.89 5.59
N ASN A 79 -8.23 -6.97 6.59
CA ASN A 79 -8.45 -6.33 7.90
C ASN A 79 -8.54 -4.80 7.76
N ALA A 80 -7.63 -4.19 6.98
CA ALA A 80 -7.63 -2.75 6.77
C ALA A 80 -8.89 -2.26 6.02
N SER A 81 -9.48 -3.12 5.18
CA SER A 81 -10.74 -2.87 4.48
C SER A 81 -12.00 -3.34 5.23
N ASN A 82 -11.86 -3.94 6.43
CA ASN A 82 -12.95 -4.59 7.19
C ASN A 82 -13.68 -5.71 6.43
N LEU A 83 -12.96 -6.44 5.57
CA LEU A 83 -13.43 -7.61 4.81
C LEU A 83 -12.98 -8.94 5.44
N ASP A 84 -12.41 -8.92 6.64
CA ASP A 84 -11.90 -10.08 7.37
C ASP A 84 -12.96 -10.83 8.19
N LEU A 85 -14.19 -10.30 8.24
CA LEU A 85 -15.27 -10.80 9.08
C LEU A 85 -16.49 -11.24 8.24
N LEU A 86 -17.52 -10.39 8.15
CA LEU A 86 -18.85 -10.76 7.67
C LEU A 86 -18.99 -10.68 6.14
N PHE A 87 -18.11 -9.93 5.49
CA PHE A 87 -18.18 -9.65 4.06
C PHE A 87 -17.04 -10.35 3.32
N GLU A 88 -17.36 -10.93 2.17
CA GLU A 88 -16.39 -11.55 1.27
C GLU A 88 -15.82 -10.51 0.30
N ALA A 89 -14.54 -10.62 -0.01
CA ALA A 89 -13.94 -9.84 -1.09
C ALA A 89 -14.53 -10.25 -2.44
N ILE A 90 -14.77 -9.30 -3.32
CA ILE A 90 -15.14 -9.63 -4.70
C ILE A 90 -13.89 -10.11 -5.47
N ASP A 91 -14.09 -10.97 -6.48
CA ASP A 91 -13.02 -11.49 -7.34
C ASP A 91 -12.06 -10.40 -7.84
N GLU A 92 -12.59 -9.21 -8.14
CA GLU A 92 -11.79 -8.09 -8.60
C GLU A 92 -10.77 -7.58 -7.57
N PHE A 93 -11.17 -7.51 -6.29
CA PHE A 93 -10.30 -7.09 -5.20
C PHE A 93 -9.21 -8.14 -4.96
N GLU A 94 -9.58 -9.42 -4.96
CA GLU A 94 -8.63 -10.51 -4.81
C GLU A 94 -7.62 -10.55 -5.97
N ASP A 95 -8.10 -10.41 -7.20
CA ASP A 95 -7.29 -10.36 -8.41
C ASP A 95 -6.34 -9.16 -8.40
N ALA A 96 -6.80 -8.00 -7.92
CA ALA A 96 -6.00 -6.78 -7.81
C ALA A 96 -4.82 -6.97 -6.84
N LEU A 97 -5.03 -7.69 -5.73
CA LEU A 97 -4.00 -7.96 -4.73
C LEU A 97 -3.05 -9.10 -5.14
N THR A 98 -3.55 -10.16 -5.77
CA THR A 98 -2.78 -11.41 -5.94
C THR A 98 -2.16 -11.59 -7.32
N THR A 99 -2.67 -10.90 -8.35
CA THR A 99 -2.21 -11.11 -9.73
C THR A 99 -1.13 -10.10 -10.11
N PRO A 100 0.11 -10.54 -10.39
CA PRO A 100 1.12 -9.70 -11.02
C PRO A 100 0.68 -9.35 -12.43
N ARG A 101 0.59 -8.04 -12.74
CA ARG A 101 0.15 -7.56 -14.07
C ARG A 101 1.28 -6.97 -14.91
N ASN A 102 2.53 -7.15 -14.46
CA ASN A 102 3.72 -6.64 -15.14
C ASN A 102 4.14 -7.45 -16.40
N ILE A 103 3.44 -8.54 -16.75
CA ILE A 103 3.78 -9.38 -17.91
C ILE A 103 2.71 -9.25 -19.00
N ALA A 104 3.12 -8.77 -20.18
CA ALA A 104 2.28 -8.49 -21.34
C ALA A 104 1.59 -9.72 -22.00
N THR A 105 1.79 -10.93 -21.47
CA THR A 105 1.36 -12.18 -22.12
C THR A 105 0.03 -12.73 -21.59
N ARG A 106 -0.51 -12.22 -20.47
CA ARG A 106 -1.79 -12.70 -19.93
C ARG A 106 -2.95 -11.89 -20.49
N ARG A 107 -3.92 -12.57 -21.09
CA ARG A 107 -5.20 -11.99 -21.53
C ARG A 107 -5.89 -11.36 -20.31
N LEU A 108 -5.93 -10.04 -20.25
CA LEU A 108 -6.65 -9.31 -19.21
C LEU A 108 -8.14 -9.61 -19.37
N ASN A 109 -8.84 -9.85 -18.25
CA ASN A 109 -10.29 -9.87 -18.26
C ASN A 109 -10.76 -8.45 -18.69
N PRO A 110 -11.46 -8.30 -19.82
CA PRO A 110 -11.89 -6.99 -20.31
C PRO A 110 -12.90 -6.30 -19.38
N HIS A 111 -13.35 -6.95 -18.31
CA HIS A 111 -14.28 -6.41 -17.32
C HIS A 111 -13.61 -5.97 -16.02
N THR A 112 -12.28 -6.00 -15.93
CA THR A 112 -11.54 -5.50 -14.75
C THR A 112 -10.99 -4.11 -15.06
N ASP A 113 -11.56 -3.08 -14.45
CA ASP A 113 -11.17 -1.68 -14.72
C ASP A 113 -9.92 -1.21 -13.94
N LEU A 114 -9.35 -2.10 -13.09
CA LEU A 114 -8.11 -1.88 -12.33
C LEU A 114 -8.19 -0.66 -11.39
N THR A 115 -9.39 -0.25 -11.02
CA THR A 115 -9.62 0.89 -10.11
C THR A 115 -9.52 0.47 -8.63
N SER A 116 -9.58 -0.83 -8.36
CA SER A 116 -9.78 -1.42 -7.03
C SER A 116 -8.50 -1.70 -6.22
N PHE A 117 -7.30 -1.34 -6.72
CA PHE A 117 -6.04 -1.58 -6.00
C PHE A 117 -5.60 -0.39 -5.13
N LEU A 118 -5.63 -0.56 -3.81
CA LEU A 118 -5.06 0.38 -2.84
C LEU A 118 -4.37 -0.41 -1.72
N ILE A 119 -3.11 -0.09 -1.42
CA ILE A 119 -2.45 -0.66 -0.24
C ILE A 119 -2.75 0.25 0.96
N THR A 120 -3.42 -0.29 1.97
CA THR A 120 -3.70 0.40 3.22
C THR A 120 -2.84 -0.20 4.34
N LEU A 121 -2.11 0.67 5.03
CA LEU A 121 -1.28 0.33 6.19
C LEU A 121 -1.82 1.08 7.40
N GLN A 122 -2.42 0.36 8.33
CA GLN A 122 -3.02 0.97 9.52
C GLN A 122 -1.92 1.48 10.45
N SER A 123 -1.99 2.77 10.82
CA SER A 123 -1.03 3.40 11.73
C SER A 123 -1.59 3.54 13.15
N GLU A 124 -2.86 3.91 13.28
CA GLU A 124 -3.48 4.21 14.58
C GLU A 124 -4.00 2.94 15.25
N ARG A 125 -4.53 1.97 14.51
CA ARG A 125 -5.07 0.73 15.10
C ARG A 125 -4.56 -0.47 14.31
N ASN A 126 -3.80 -1.34 14.94
CA ASN A 126 -3.69 -2.70 14.41
C ASN A 126 -4.94 -3.51 14.77
N SER A 127 -5.12 -4.67 14.15
CA SER A 127 -6.22 -5.61 14.44
C SER A 127 -6.29 -6.08 15.92
N ASN A 128 -5.27 -5.78 16.73
CA ASN A 128 -5.20 -6.10 18.14
C ASN A 128 -5.62 -4.93 19.05
N GLY A 129 -6.08 -3.81 18.47
CA GLY A 129 -6.59 -2.66 19.20
C GLY A 129 -5.52 -1.79 19.90
N ALA A 130 -4.24 -2.04 19.64
CA ALA A 130 -3.16 -1.23 20.19
C ALA A 130 -2.92 0.03 19.34
N LEU A 131 -2.82 1.20 19.99
CA LEU A 131 -2.41 2.44 19.34
C LEU A 131 -0.91 2.41 19.03
N ILE A 132 -0.54 2.39 17.74
CA ILE A 132 0.88 2.34 17.31
C ILE A 132 1.39 3.75 16.93
N PHE A 133 0.60 4.52 16.17
CA PHE A 133 0.95 5.86 15.67
C PHE A 133 -0.28 6.68 15.27
N ASP A 134 -0.40 7.89 15.81
CA ASP A 134 -1.47 8.85 15.47
C ASP A 134 -0.94 10.18 14.90
N GLY A 135 0.38 10.39 14.89
CA GLY A 135 1.01 11.63 14.47
C GLY A 135 0.69 12.84 15.35
N LEU A 136 0.19 12.69 16.58
CA LEU A 136 -0.10 13.86 17.44
C LEU A 136 1.17 14.65 17.82
N TYR A 137 2.27 13.92 18.01
CA TYR A 137 3.55 14.47 18.43
C TYR A 137 4.28 15.26 17.33
N THR A 138 3.86 15.14 16.06
CA THR A 138 4.47 15.91 14.97
C THR A 138 3.95 17.35 14.90
N GLN A 139 2.92 17.72 15.68
CA GLN A 139 2.40 19.09 15.77
C GLN A 139 2.08 19.73 14.39
N ASN A 140 1.58 18.93 13.44
CA ASN A 140 1.36 19.33 12.04
C ASN A 140 2.64 19.76 11.28
N GLN A 141 3.83 19.51 11.81
CA GLN A 141 5.08 19.74 11.09
C GLN A 141 5.27 18.69 10.00
N ASN A 142 5.96 19.09 8.93
CA ASN A 142 6.33 18.18 7.86
C ASN A 142 7.22 17.07 8.40
N THR A 143 6.80 15.83 8.20
CA THR A 143 7.55 14.64 8.57
C THR A 143 7.82 13.82 7.32
N SER A 144 9.02 13.25 7.22
CA SER A 144 9.38 12.32 6.16
C SER A 144 8.63 11.00 6.34
N VAL A 145 7.87 10.63 5.31
CA VAL A 145 7.28 9.30 5.15
C VAL A 145 8.04 8.60 4.02
N GLU A 146 8.80 7.56 4.35
CA GLU A 146 9.60 6.79 3.41
C GLU A 146 8.92 5.47 3.08
N LEU A 147 8.76 5.16 1.79
CA LEU A 147 8.39 3.86 1.28
C LEU A 147 9.64 3.12 0.81
N ARG A 148 9.82 1.90 1.31
CA ARG A 148 10.85 0.95 0.85
C ARG A 148 10.26 -0.36 0.34
N GLY A 149 10.97 -1.01 -0.57
CA GLY A 149 10.66 -2.36 -1.07
C GLY A 149 11.47 -2.68 -2.32
N ALA A 150 11.44 -3.92 -2.79
CA ALA A 150 12.10 -4.33 -4.04
C ALA A 150 11.10 -5.03 -4.97
N PRO A 151 11.08 -4.75 -6.28
CA PRO A 151 10.21 -5.47 -7.21
C PRO A 151 10.58 -6.95 -7.27
N ILE A 152 9.59 -7.82 -7.08
CA ILE A 152 9.71 -9.29 -7.23
C ILE A 152 9.92 -9.65 -8.69
N TYR A 153 9.27 -8.91 -9.59
CA TYR A 153 9.37 -9.10 -11.03
C TYR A 153 9.99 -7.86 -11.68
N GLN A 154 10.93 -8.09 -12.60
CA GLN A 154 11.57 -7.04 -13.40
C GLN A 154 10.76 -6.71 -14.66
#